data_AF-A0A1Q7GWE3-F1
#
_entry.id   AF-A0A1Q7GWE3-F1
#
_cell.length_a   1.000
_cell.length_b   1.000
_cell.length_c   1.000
_cell.angle_alpha   90.00
_cell.angle_beta   90.00
_cell.angle_gamma   90.00
#
_symmetry.space_group_name_H-M   'P 1'
#
loop_
_entity.id
_entity.type
_entity.pdbx_description
1 polymer ?
#
loop_
_entity_poly.entity_id
_entity_poly.type
_entity_poly.pdbx_seq_one_letter_code
_entity_poly.pdbx_strand_id
1 'polypeptide(L)'
;MLKSAPDSARPLLAMAAAWLTALLMACAAGPPVPLQGPFDGMWVSPQLGYDIHLQEPFGVAARPRVPIVETGDPVFRMTSSEGKRFTARQWMTDGAWHRVTGELKPDGTLSCSDGAKTWIMERRGDMKEEK
;
A
#
# COMPACT_ATOMS: atom_id res chain seq x y z
N MET A 1 -59.99 25.85 -46.41
CA MET A 1 -61.17 25.92 -45.51
C MET A 1 -60.82 25.12 -44.27
N LEU A 2 -60.29 25.76 -43.22
CA LEU A 2 -60.97 25.99 -41.92
C LEU A 2 -61.81 24.80 -41.44
N LYS A 3 -61.51 24.22 -40.27
CA LYS A 3 -62.21 24.55 -39.01
C LYS A 3 -61.69 23.74 -37.79
N SER A 4 -61.19 24.47 -36.79
CA SER A 4 -61.42 24.32 -35.35
C SER A 4 -61.06 23.02 -34.58
N ALA A 5 -60.06 23.15 -33.69
CA ALA A 5 -60.12 22.68 -32.29
C ALA A 5 -61.14 23.56 -31.49
N PRO A 6 -61.52 23.34 -30.20
CA PRO A 6 -60.74 22.72 -29.10
C PRO A 6 -61.55 21.98 -27.99
N ASP A 7 -60.85 21.70 -26.88
CA ASP A 7 -61.33 21.51 -25.49
C ASP A 7 -62.01 20.18 -25.14
N SER A 8 -61.80 19.53 -24.00
CA SER A 8 -61.09 19.79 -22.73
C SER A 8 -60.99 18.40 -22.05
N ALA A 9 -59.95 17.98 -21.33
CA ALA A 9 -59.71 18.37 -19.95
C ALA A 9 -58.39 17.73 -19.43
N ARG A 10 -57.51 18.62 -18.96
CA ARG A 10 -56.57 18.60 -17.80
C ARG A 10 -56.70 17.47 -16.74
N PRO A 11 -55.79 17.37 -15.74
CA PRO A 11 -54.31 17.40 -15.76
C PRO A 11 -53.68 16.42 -14.71
N LEU A 12 -52.34 16.52 -14.53
CA LEU A 12 -51.55 16.14 -13.34
C LEU A 12 -51.18 14.65 -13.11
N LEU A 13 -50.06 14.26 -13.68
CA LEU A 13 -48.98 13.55 -12.96
C LEU A 13 -47.67 13.98 -13.65
N ALA A 14 -47.03 15.04 -13.17
CA ALA A 14 -45.98 14.97 -12.17
C ALA A 14 -44.79 14.10 -12.61
N MET A 15 -43.79 14.79 -13.18
CA MET A 15 -42.35 14.57 -13.00
C MET A 15 -41.79 13.15 -13.05
N ALA A 16 -40.95 12.87 -14.05
CA ALA A 16 -39.67 12.17 -13.82
C ALA A 16 -38.71 12.30 -15.02
N ALA A 17 -37.52 12.86 -14.75
CA ALA A 17 -36.20 12.58 -15.33
C ALA A 17 -36.10 12.55 -16.88
N ALA A 18 -35.59 13.55 -17.60
CA ALA A 18 -34.43 14.40 -17.38
C ALA A 18 -33.14 13.61 -17.03
N TRP A 19 -32.27 13.50 -18.03
CA TRP A 19 -30.83 13.18 -18.00
C TRP A 19 -30.44 11.69 -17.91
N LEU A 20 -30.14 11.10 -19.08
CA LEU A 20 -29.34 9.87 -19.18
C LEU A 20 -28.26 10.06 -20.26
N THR A 21 -27.35 10.98 -19.99
CA THR A 21 -26.06 11.08 -20.68
C THR A 21 -24.98 11.14 -19.61
N ALA A 22 -24.54 9.97 -19.16
CA ALA A 22 -23.43 9.85 -18.23
C ALA A 22 -22.44 8.78 -18.70
N LEU A 23 -21.29 9.27 -19.15
CA LEU A 23 -19.95 8.66 -19.08
C LEU A 23 -19.69 7.35 -19.83
N LEU A 24 -19.39 7.46 -21.13
CA LEU A 24 -18.42 6.60 -21.81
C LEU A 24 -17.05 7.30 -21.79
N MET A 25 -16.40 7.30 -20.62
CA MET A 25 -14.96 7.57 -20.46
C MET A 25 -14.42 6.64 -19.38
N ALA A 26 -14.60 5.33 -19.57
CA ALA A 26 -13.82 4.35 -18.83
C ALA A 26 -12.41 4.36 -19.44
N CYS A 27 -11.55 5.17 -18.82
CA CYS A 27 -10.13 5.24 -19.09
C CYS A 27 -9.55 3.83 -19.21
N ALA A 28 -8.67 3.66 -20.20
CA ALA A 28 -7.79 2.52 -20.37
C ALA A 28 -6.78 2.42 -19.21
N ALA A 29 -7.26 2.13 -18.00
CA ALA A 29 -6.42 1.61 -16.94
C ALA A 29 -6.19 0.13 -17.28
N GLY A 30 -5.03 -0.16 -17.89
CA GLY A 30 -4.51 -1.52 -17.87
C GLY A 30 -4.47 -2.04 -16.41
N PRO A 31 -4.41 -3.36 -16.20
CA PRO A 31 -4.28 -3.88 -14.84
C PRO A 31 -3.11 -3.17 -14.14
N PRO A 32 -3.24 -2.74 -12.88
CA PRO A 32 -2.14 -2.12 -12.17
C PRO A 32 -0.97 -3.08 -12.24
N VAL A 33 0.09 -2.67 -12.94
CA VAL A 33 1.37 -3.37 -12.85
C VAL A 33 1.75 -3.23 -11.37
N PRO A 34 1.92 -4.32 -10.60
CA PRO A 34 2.46 -4.19 -9.26
C PRO A 34 3.83 -3.52 -9.42
N LEU A 35 3.92 -2.27 -8.98
CA LEU A 35 5.19 -1.60 -8.82
C LEU A 35 5.91 -2.37 -7.71
N GLN A 36 6.66 -3.41 -8.09
CA GLN A 36 7.56 -4.08 -7.16
C GLN A 36 8.66 -3.07 -6.84
N GLY A 37 8.52 -2.38 -5.71
CA GLY A 37 9.51 -1.45 -5.23
C GLY A 37 10.82 -2.18 -4.93
N PRO A 38 11.99 -1.51 -5.01
CA PRO A 38 13.27 -2.16 -4.76
C PRO A 38 13.36 -2.77 -3.36
N PHE A 39 12.51 -2.34 -2.42
CA PHE A 39 12.47 -2.85 -1.06
C PHE A 39 11.39 -3.92 -0.86
N ASP A 40 10.49 -4.19 -1.81
CA ASP A 40 9.41 -5.17 -1.63
C ASP A 40 9.95 -6.58 -1.39
N GLY A 41 9.43 -7.29 -0.38
CA GLY A 41 9.78 -8.67 -0.09
C GLY A 41 9.86 -9.00 1.40
N MET A 42 10.35 -10.20 1.71
CA MET A 42 10.53 -10.67 3.07
C MET A 42 11.91 -10.36 3.61
N TRP A 43 11.96 -9.57 4.69
CA TRP A 43 13.19 -9.11 5.31
C TRP A 43 13.34 -9.66 6.72
N VAL A 44 14.51 -10.21 7.00
CA VAL A 44 14.83 -10.88 8.26
C VAL A 44 16.01 -10.18 8.90
N SER A 45 15.93 -9.92 10.19
CA SER A 45 17.10 -9.52 10.99
C SER A 45 17.04 -10.17 12.35
N PRO A 46 18.11 -10.82 12.83
CA PRO A 46 18.16 -11.34 14.19
C PRO A 46 18.11 -10.25 15.25
N GLN A 47 18.45 -9.00 14.87
CA GLN A 47 18.43 -7.83 15.75
C GLN A 47 17.03 -7.26 15.91
N LEU A 48 16.12 -7.56 14.98
CA LEU A 48 14.72 -7.19 15.06
C LEU A 48 13.93 -8.30 15.75
N GLY A 49 13.04 -7.89 16.65
CA GLY A 49 12.11 -8.81 17.33
C GLY A 49 11.06 -9.45 16.42
N TYR A 50 11.10 -9.21 15.10
CA TYR A 50 10.18 -9.76 14.12
C TYR A 50 10.79 -9.70 12.70
N ASP A 51 10.27 -10.51 11.79
CA ASP A 51 10.53 -10.39 10.33
C ASP A 51 9.50 -9.45 9.69
N ILE A 52 9.85 -8.76 8.60
CA ILE A 52 8.99 -7.79 7.92
C ILE A 52 8.63 -8.27 6.53
N HIS A 53 7.34 -8.34 6.22
CA HIS A 53 6.86 -8.35 4.84
C HIS A 53 6.70 -6.91 4.38
N LEU A 54 7.58 -6.44 3.51
CA LEU A 54 7.48 -5.11 2.94
C LEU A 54 6.75 -5.16 1.60
N GLN A 55 5.74 -4.32 1.48
CA GLN A 55 5.03 -3.98 0.25
C GLN A 55 4.89 -2.47 0.25
N GLU A 56 5.80 -1.78 -0.43
CA GLU A 56 5.94 -0.33 -0.40
C GLU A 56 4.59 0.39 -0.60
N PRO A 57 4.29 1.42 0.21
CA PRO A 57 5.15 2.04 1.24
C PRO A 57 5.00 1.41 2.64
N PHE A 58 4.35 0.26 2.79
CA PHE A 58 4.01 -0.31 4.08
C PHE A 58 4.75 -1.62 4.37
N GLY A 59 4.87 -1.98 5.64
CA GLY A 59 5.33 -3.30 6.04
C GLY A 59 4.63 -3.81 7.26
N VAL A 60 4.36 -5.11 7.23
CA VAL A 60 3.70 -5.83 8.32
C VAL A 60 4.64 -6.86 8.94
N ALA A 61 4.45 -7.14 10.23
CA ALA A 61 5.17 -8.21 10.90
C ALA A 61 4.75 -9.57 10.34
N ALA A 62 5.72 -10.40 9.97
CA ALA A 62 5.46 -11.73 9.40
C ALA A 62 5.77 -12.86 10.37
N ARG A 63 6.83 -12.72 11.17
CA ARG A 63 7.23 -13.70 12.19
C ARG A 63 7.70 -12.99 13.45
N PRO A 64 6.79 -12.63 14.38
CA PRO A 64 7.16 -12.03 15.65
C PRO A 64 7.90 -13.00 16.56
N ARG A 65 8.82 -12.46 17.35
CA ARG A 65 9.61 -13.13 18.41
C ARG A 65 9.54 -12.37 19.74
N VAL A 66 8.73 -11.30 19.79
CA VAL A 66 8.49 -10.48 20.98
C VAL A 66 6.98 -10.43 21.24
N PRO A 67 6.54 -10.34 22.50
CA PRO A 67 5.12 -10.44 22.86
C PRO A 67 4.28 -9.20 22.52
N ILE A 68 4.92 -8.10 22.13
CA ILE A 68 4.28 -6.81 21.87
C ILE A 68 3.95 -6.57 20.38
N VAL A 69 4.17 -7.57 19.52
CA VAL A 69 3.91 -7.52 18.08
C VAL A 69 3.28 -8.84 17.67
N GLU A 70 2.19 -8.77 16.91
CA GLU A 70 1.50 -9.92 16.32
C GLU A 70 1.74 -9.99 14.80
N THR A 71 1.54 -11.16 14.22
CA THR A 71 1.63 -11.32 12.76
C THR A 71 0.54 -10.50 12.09
N GLY A 72 0.90 -9.71 11.08
CA GLY A 72 0.01 -8.80 10.36
C GLY A 72 0.01 -7.38 10.91
N ASP A 73 0.61 -7.12 12.08
CA ASP A 73 0.69 -5.77 12.63
C ASP A 73 1.46 -4.83 11.70
N PRO A 74 0.98 -3.60 11.48
CA PRO A 74 1.72 -2.58 10.76
C PRO A 74 2.93 -2.15 11.60
N VAL A 75 4.13 -2.51 11.15
CA VAL A 75 5.38 -2.21 11.86
C VAL A 75 6.30 -1.29 11.08
N PHE A 76 5.97 -0.99 9.83
CA PHE A 76 6.80 -0.16 8.97
C PHE A 76 5.95 0.74 8.06
N ARG A 77 6.37 1.99 7.92
CA ARG A 77 5.77 2.96 6.98
C ARG A 77 6.86 3.84 6.38
N MET A 78 7.10 3.67 5.09
CA MET A 78 8.00 4.52 4.31
C MET A 78 7.43 5.94 4.19
N THR A 79 8.27 6.94 4.41
CA THR A 79 7.92 8.36 4.28
C THR A 79 8.53 8.98 3.02
N SER A 80 9.66 8.45 2.54
CA SER A 80 10.27 8.82 1.28
C SER A 80 11.22 7.73 0.80
N SER A 81 11.41 7.61 -0.51
CA SER A 81 12.44 6.77 -1.13
C SER A 81 13.14 7.53 -2.26
N GLU A 82 14.43 7.25 -2.44
CA GLU A 82 15.24 7.77 -3.52
C GLU A 82 16.27 6.70 -3.93
N GLY A 83 16.08 6.14 -5.13
CA GLY A 83 16.94 5.07 -5.64
C GLY A 83 16.98 3.86 -4.72
N LYS A 84 18.14 3.63 -4.08
CA LYS A 84 18.38 2.52 -3.14
C LYS A 84 18.24 2.93 -1.67
N ARG A 85 17.74 4.13 -1.38
CA ARG A 85 17.60 4.65 -0.02
C ARG A 85 16.15 4.96 0.33
N PHE A 86 15.83 4.90 1.62
CA PHE A 86 14.55 5.37 2.14
C PHE A 86 14.69 6.09 3.49
N THR A 87 13.66 6.87 3.82
CA THR A 87 13.30 7.24 5.19
C THR A 87 11.93 6.64 5.53
N ALA A 88 11.77 6.17 6.76
CA ALA A 88 10.57 5.50 7.23
C ALA A 88 10.30 5.79 8.72
N ARG A 89 9.12 5.35 9.17
CA ARG A 89 8.79 5.10 10.57
C ARG A 89 8.72 3.59 10.78
N GLN A 90 9.33 3.09 11.85
CA GLN A 90 9.30 1.67 12.21
C GLN A 90 8.96 1.47 13.69
N TRP A 91 8.11 0.50 14.00
CA TRP A 91 7.76 0.11 15.36
C TRP A 91 8.87 -0.74 15.98
N MET A 92 9.58 -0.27 17.00
CA MET A 92 10.71 -1.00 17.57
C MET A 92 10.31 -1.84 18.78
N THR A 93 11.21 -2.70 19.24
CA THR A 93 10.96 -3.62 20.37
C THR A 93 10.79 -2.92 21.73
N ASP A 94 11.03 -1.62 21.79
CA ASP A 94 10.72 -0.77 22.94
C ASP A 94 9.26 -0.31 22.97
N GLY A 95 8.46 -0.70 21.97
CA GLY A 95 7.04 -0.36 21.88
C GLY A 95 6.79 1.06 21.38
N ALA A 96 7.73 1.65 20.64
CA ALA A 96 7.57 2.98 20.06
C ALA A 96 7.88 3.01 18.55
N TRP A 97 7.28 3.99 17.85
CA TRP A 97 7.65 4.31 16.47
C TRP A 97 8.91 5.17 16.44
N HIS A 98 9.94 4.72 15.72
CA HIS A 98 11.18 5.43 15.49
C HIS A 98 11.31 5.87 14.05
N ARG A 99 12.07 6.95 13.82
CA ARG A 99 12.48 7.32 12.46
C ARG A 99 13.61 6.39 12.07
N VAL A 100 13.52 5.78 10.90
CA VAL A 100 14.53 4.87 10.37
C VAL A 100 14.96 5.31 8.98
N THR A 101 16.25 5.20 8.68
CA THR A 101 16.77 5.27 7.31
C THR A 101 17.23 3.89 6.87
N GLY A 102 17.13 3.61 5.57
CA GLY A 102 17.59 2.36 4.99
C GLY A 102 18.34 2.56 3.68
N GLU A 103 19.27 1.66 3.39
CA GLU A 103 20.00 1.59 2.12
C GLU A 103 20.13 0.14 1.65
N LEU A 104 19.58 -0.16 0.47
CA LEU A 104 19.76 -1.44 -0.21
C LEU A 104 21.17 -1.51 -0.78
N LYS A 105 21.98 -2.41 -0.24
CA LYS A 105 23.38 -2.61 -0.62
C LYS A 105 23.49 -3.44 -1.90
N PRO A 106 24.64 -3.37 -2.61
CA PRO A 106 24.86 -4.16 -3.83
C PRO A 106 24.78 -5.68 -3.64
N ASP A 107 25.04 -6.17 -2.43
CA ASP A 107 24.94 -7.59 -2.06
C ASP A 107 23.51 -8.07 -1.79
N GLY A 108 22.51 -7.18 -1.92
CA GLY A 108 21.10 -7.47 -1.69
C GLY A 108 20.63 -7.34 -0.25
N THR A 109 21.53 -7.01 0.69
CA THR A 109 21.15 -6.72 2.09
C THR A 109 20.60 -5.30 2.23
N LEU A 110 19.76 -5.09 3.24
CA LEU A 110 19.24 -3.78 3.60
C LEU A 110 19.88 -3.32 4.90
N SER A 111 20.68 -2.26 4.83
CA SER A 111 21.28 -1.62 6.00
C SER A 111 20.36 -0.55 6.55
N CYS A 112 19.92 -0.67 7.79
CA CYS A 112 18.99 0.25 8.45
C CYS A 112 19.62 0.93 9.67
N SER A 113 19.14 2.13 10.00
CA SER A 113 19.54 2.85 11.22
C SER A 113 18.42 3.74 11.76
N ASP A 114 18.30 3.85 13.08
CA ASP A 114 17.44 4.82 13.76
C ASP A 114 18.20 6.10 14.21
N GLY A 115 19.48 6.21 13.83
CA GLY A 115 20.41 7.27 14.24
C GLY A 115 21.22 6.95 15.51
N ALA A 116 20.78 6.00 16.34
CA ALA A 116 21.50 5.52 17.52
C ALA A 116 22.11 4.12 17.31
N LYS A 117 21.40 3.27 16.59
CA LYS A 117 21.76 1.88 16.28
C LYS A 117 21.68 1.63 14.79
N THR A 118 22.40 0.62 14.34
CA THR A 118 22.40 0.14 12.96
C THR A 118 22.18 -1.36 12.96
N TRP A 119 21.36 -1.86 12.05
CA TRP A 119 21.13 -3.28 11.85
C TRP A 119 21.08 -3.61 10.36
N ILE A 120 21.39 -4.87 10.03
CA ILE A 120 21.29 -5.39 8.67
C ILE A 120 20.08 -6.31 8.61
N MET A 121 19.34 -6.20 7.51
CA MET A 121 18.26 -7.11 7.16
C MET A 121 18.65 -7.88 5.90
N GLU A 122 18.43 -9.18 5.92
CA GLU A 122 18.63 -10.06 4.78
C GLU A 122 17.29 -10.31 4.10
N ARG A 123 17.30 -10.29 2.76
CA ARG A 123 16.14 -10.67 1.98
C ARG A 123 16.04 -12.19 2.02
N ARG A 124 14.96 -12.73 2.59
CA ARG A 124 14.57 -14.10 2.25
C ARG A 124 14.07 -14.04 0.81
N GLY A 125 14.85 -14.57 -0.12
CA GLY A 125 14.32 -14.92 -1.43
C GLY A 125 13.10 -15.82 -1.23
N ASP A 126 12.17 -15.78 -2.17
CA ASP A 126 11.12 -16.79 -2.28
C ASP A 126 11.84 -18.15 -2.35
N MET A 127 12.06 -18.78 -1.20
CA MET A 127 12.52 -20.16 -1.15
C MET A 127 11.39 -20.91 -1.83
N LYS A 128 11.59 -21.23 -3.11
CA LYS A 128 10.95 -22.40 -3.69
C LYS A 128 11.24 -23.50 -2.68
N GLU A 129 10.21 -23.94 -1.98
CA GLU A 129 10.25 -25.18 -1.22
C GLU A 129 10.74 -26.23 -2.22
N GLU A 130 12.01 -26.61 -2.12
CA GLU A 130 12.48 -27.84 -2.74
C GLU A 130 11.74 -28.96 -2.00
N LYS A 131 10.89 -29.61 -2.78
CA LYS A 131 9.98 -30.66 -2.38
C LYS A 131 10.70 -32.01 -2.30
#